data_AF-A0A6G9AQD4-F1
#
_entry.id   AF-A0A6G9AQD4-F1
#
_cell.length_a   1.000
_cell.length_b   1.000
_cell.length_c   1.000
_cell.angle_alpha   90.00
_cell.angle_beta   90.00
_cell.angle_gamma   90.00
#
_symmetry.space_group_name_H-M   'P 1'
#
loop_
_entity.id
_entity.type
_entity.pdbx_description
1 polymer ?
#
loop_
_entity_poly.entity_id
_entity_poly.type
_entity_poly.pdbx_seq_one_letter_code
_entity_poly.pdbx_strand_id
1 'polypeptide(L)'
;MATMEKVPVGKNPLWLKYKMANPIVRAEVILELKKRNVYRHWQTVACKEGYDLERKANAQLRDIFIKLMPETAPLFGVTIDQALHH
;
A
#
# COMPACT_ATOMS: atom_id res chain seq x y z
N MET A 1 -25.23 2.54 -3.73
CA MET A 1 -24.51 1.98 -4.88
C MET A 1 -23.06 2.39 -4.77
N ALA A 2 -22.14 1.48 -4.43
CA ALA A 2 -20.72 1.78 -4.31
C ALA A 2 -20.12 1.87 -5.71
N THR A 3 -19.66 3.06 -6.08
CA THR A 3 -18.92 3.31 -7.32
C THR A 3 -17.68 2.42 -7.30
N MET A 4 -17.67 1.37 -8.13
CA MET A 4 -16.46 0.64 -8.47
C MET A 4 -15.54 1.65 -9.17
N GLU A 5 -14.65 2.28 -8.42
CA GLU A 5 -13.56 3.06 -8.98
C GLU A 5 -12.74 2.12 -9.87
N LYS A 6 -12.93 2.26 -11.18
CA LYS A 6 -12.18 1.52 -12.20
C LYS A 6 -10.71 1.79 -11.94
N VAL A 7 -10.00 0.77 -11.48
CA VAL A 7 -8.56 0.81 -11.30
C VAL A 7 -7.94 1.23 -12.65
N PRO A 8 -7.25 2.38 -12.78
CA PRO A 8 -6.54 2.70 -14.00
C PRO A 8 -5.65 1.53 -14.40
N VAL A 9 -5.77 1.11 -15.66
CA VAL A 9 -5.04 -0.02 -16.26
C VAL A 9 -3.56 0.06 -15.86
N GLY A 10 -3.05 -1.02 -15.26
CA GLY A 10 -1.68 -1.08 -14.77
C GLY A 10 -1.44 -0.58 -13.33
N LYS A 11 -2.46 -0.29 -12.52
CA LYS A 11 -2.27 0.02 -11.08
C LYS A 11 -2.84 -1.08 -10.20
N ASN A 12 -2.27 -1.28 -9.02
CA ASN A 12 -2.77 -2.25 -8.04
C ASN A 12 -3.69 -1.58 -7.00
N PRO A 13 -4.48 -2.34 -6.22
CA PRO A 13 -5.37 -1.78 -5.20
C PRO A 13 -4.65 -0.93 -4.14
N LEU A 14 -3.40 -1.26 -3.79
CA LEU A 14 -2.59 -0.50 -2.85
C LEU A 14 -2.24 0.90 -3.38
N TRP A 15 -1.98 1.02 -4.68
CA TRP A 15 -1.77 2.31 -5.34
C TRP A 15 -3.02 3.20 -5.28
N LEU A 16 -4.21 2.63 -5.43
CA LEU A 16 -5.46 3.39 -5.30
C LEU A 16 -5.65 3.91 -3.90
N LYS A 17 -5.51 3.04 -2.89
CA LYS A 17 -5.56 3.44 -1.49
C LYS A 17 -4.57 4.56 -1.21
N TYR A 18 -3.31 4.39 -1.62
CA TYR A 18 -2.28 5.42 -1.51
C TYR A 18 -2.70 6.73 -2.20
N LYS A 19 -3.28 6.68 -3.40
CA LYS A 19 -3.67 7.88 -4.15
C LYS A 19 -4.83 8.63 -3.49
N MET A 20 -5.77 7.90 -2.88
CA MET A 20 -6.93 8.43 -2.16
C MET A 20 -6.60 8.92 -0.75
N ALA A 21 -5.48 8.48 -0.17
CA ALA A 21 -5.06 8.89 1.16
C ALA A 21 -4.79 10.40 1.23
N ASN A 22 -4.90 10.95 2.44
CA ASN A 22 -4.59 12.34 2.72
C ASN A 22 -3.18 12.69 2.20
N PRO A 23 -2.98 13.86 1.54
CA PRO A 23 -1.66 14.29 1.06
C PRO A 23 -0.54 14.21 2.10
N ILE A 24 -0.83 14.46 3.38
CA ILE A 24 0.13 14.35 4.48
C ILE A 24 0.58 12.89 4.66
N VAL A 25 -0.37 11.96 4.76
CA VAL A 25 -0.09 10.51 4.88
C VAL A 25 0.72 10.02 3.68
N ARG A 26 0.41 10.50 2.47
CA ARG A 26 1.18 10.15 1.27
C ARG A 26 2.63 10.61 1.34
N ALA A 27 2.86 11.82 1.85
CA ALA A 27 4.21 12.34 2.03
C ALA A 27 4.99 11.53 3.06
N GLU A 28 4.35 11.17 4.18
CA GLU A 28 4.93 10.31 5.21
C GLU A 28 5.29 8.92 4.67
N VAL A 29 4.40 8.30 3.89
CA VAL A 29 4.67 7.03 3.20
C VAL A 29 5.90 7.16 2.32
N ILE A 30 5.99 8.17 1.44
CA ILE A 30 7.17 8.37 0.59
C ILE A 30 8.45 8.51 1.42
N LEU A 31 8.38 9.27 2.51
CA LEU A 31 9.51 9.55 3.38
C LEU A 31 10.02 8.27 4.07
N GLU A 32 9.12 7.46 4.64
CA GLU A 32 9.47 6.17 5.25
C GLU A 32 9.98 5.16 4.22
N LEU A 33 9.38 5.10 3.02
CA LEU A 33 9.85 4.24 1.94
C LEU A 33 11.28 4.59 1.50
N LYS A 34 11.63 5.88 1.48
CA LYS A 34 12.99 6.34 1.18
C LYS A 34 13.97 6.02 2.29
N LYS A 35 13.59 6.25 3.56
CA LYS A 35 14.42 5.91 4.73
C LYS A 35 14.80 4.42 4.75
N ARG A 36 13.85 3.54 4.40
CA ARG A 36 14.06 2.08 4.35
C ARG A 36 14.58 1.57 3.00
N ASN A 37 14.88 2.46 2.05
CA ASN A 37 15.39 2.12 0.72
C ASN A 37 14.48 1.17 -0.10
N VAL A 38 13.18 1.16 0.16
CA VAL A 38 12.17 0.33 -0.56
C VAL A 38 11.36 1.13 -1.58
N TYR A 39 11.65 2.42 -1.75
CA TYR A 39 10.92 3.29 -2.66
C TYR A 39 10.93 2.80 -4.12
N ARG A 40 12.06 2.29 -4.62
CA ARG A 40 12.13 1.74 -5.99
C ARG A 40 11.22 0.51 -6.14
N HIS A 41 11.23 -0.38 -5.15
CA HIS A 41 10.36 -1.55 -5.15
C HIS A 41 8.88 -1.14 -5.13
N TRP A 42 8.52 -0.14 -4.32
CA TRP A 42 7.18 0.46 -4.33
C TRP A 42 6.78 0.95 -5.72
N GLN A 43 7.65 1.70 -6.43
CA GLN A 43 7.34 2.19 -7.77
C GLN A 43 7.08 1.05 -8.76
N THR A 44 7.83 -0.06 -8.67
CA THR A 44 7.60 -1.25 -9.50
C THR A 44 6.28 -1.93 -9.15
N VAL A 45 6.00 -2.15 -7.86
CA VAL A 45 4.81 -2.85 -7.38
C VAL A 45 3.54 -2.06 -7.66
N ALA A 46 3.55 -0.75 -7.40
CA ALA A 46 2.43 0.16 -7.61
C ALA A 46 1.93 0.21 -9.07
N CYS A 47 2.83 -0.07 -10.03
CA CYS A 47 2.55 -0.04 -11.46
C CYS A 47 2.25 -1.44 -12.05
N LYS A 48 2.01 -2.44 -11.21
CA LYS A 48 1.73 -3.80 -11.66
C LYS A 48 0.33 -4.24 -11.23
N GLU A 49 -0.60 -4.20 -12.18
CA GLU A 49 -1.95 -4.74 -12.00
C GLU A 49 -1.88 -6.24 -11.70
N GLY A 50 -2.76 -6.71 -10.80
CA GLY A 50 -2.77 -8.11 -10.35
C GLY A 50 -1.50 -8.54 -9.59
N TYR A 51 -0.66 -7.61 -9.11
CA TYR A 51 0.46 -7.96 -8.26
C TYR A 51 -0.02 -8.58 -6.94
N ASP A 52 0.47 -9.77 -6.65
CA ASP A 52 0.21 -10.50 -5.41
C ASP A 52 0.94 -9.83 -4.23
N LEU A 53 0.25 -8.88 -3.59
CA LEU A 53 0.75 -8.13 -2.44
C LEU A 53 0.88 -9.00 -1.19
N GLU A 54 0.05 -10.03 -1.03
CA GLU A 54 0.06 -10.92 0.13
C GLU A 54 1.35 -11.74 0.17
N ARG A 55 1.75 -12.33 -0.97
CA ARG A 55 2.90 -13.25 -0.99
C ARG A 55 4.19 -12.62 -1.49
N LYS A 56 4.12 -11.55 -2.29
CA LYS A 56 5.32 -11.00 -2.97
C LYS A 56 5.73 -9.62 -2.48
N ALA A 57 4.89 -8.92 -1.71
CA ALA A 57 5.29 -7.63 -1.17
C ALA A 57 6.48 -7.78 -0.21
N ASN A 58 7.44 -6.86 -0.31
CA ASN A 58 8.51 -6.76 0.66
C ASN A 58 7.95 -6.50 2.07
N ALA A 59 8.46 -7.20 3.09
CA ALA A 59 7.99 -7.05 4.47
C ALA A 59 8.05 -5.59 4.97
N GLN A 60 9.11 -4.86 4.65
CA GLN A 60 9.24 -3.45 5.04
C GLN A 60 8.23 -2.56 4.31
N LEU A 61 7.90 -2.87 3.05
CA LEU A 61 6.84 -2.19 2.30
C LEU A 61 5.51 -2.38 3.02
N ARG A 62 5.15 -3.63 3.32
CA ARG A 62 3.94 -3.98 4.06
C ARG A 62 3.86 -3.22 5.38
N ASP A 63 4.90 -3.28 6.20
CA ASP A 63 4.87 -2.69 7.54
C ASP A 63 4.72 -1.16 7.50
N ILE A 64 5.33 -0.48 6.52
CA ILE A 64 5.13 0.97 6.32
C ILE A 64 3.67 1.27 5.99
N PHE A 65 3.11 0.55 5.03
CA PHE A 65 1.73 0.78 4.60
C PHE A 65 0.73 0.42 5.69
N ILE A 66 0.92 -0.69 6.41
CA ILE A 66 0.06 -1.06 7.54
C ILE A 66 0.13 0.00 8.64
N LYS A 67 1.32 0.49 8.98
CA LYS A 67 1.50 1.49 10.05
C LYS A 67 0.85 2.84 9.72
N LEU A 68 1.03 3.32 8.49
CA LEU A 68 0.56 4.65 8.07
C LEU A 68 -0.84 4.63 7.45
N MET A 69 -1.27 3.47 6.98
CA MET A 69 -2.54 3.22 6.30
C MET A 69 -3.10 1.84 6.70
N PRO A 70 -3.59 1.67 7.94
CA PRO A 70 -4.05 0.37 8.46
C PRO A 70 -5.15 -0.27 7.61
N GLU A 71 -5.93 0.53 6.90
CA GLU A 71 -6.96 0.06 5.95
C GLU A 71 -6.38 -0.72 4.76
N THR A 72 -5.06 -0.71 4.57
CA THR A 72 -4.36 -1.50 3.55
C THR A 72 -3.95 -2.88 4.04
N ALA A 73 -4.07 -3.19 5.34
CA ALA A 73 -3.71 -4.50 5.90
C ALA A 73 -4.33 -5.70 5.16
N PRO A 74 -5.62 -5.68 4.78
CA PRO A 74 -6.23 -6.79 4.04
C PRO A 74 -5.59 -7.06 2.68
N LEU A 75 -4.96 -6.04 2.05
CA LEU A 75 -4.25 -6.20 0.79
C LEU A 75 -2.98 -7.03 0.93
N PHE A 76 -2.45 -7.14 2.15
CA PHE A 76 -1.26 -7.92 2.48
C PHE A 76 -1.60 -9.23 3.20
N GLY A 77 -2.87 -9.62 3.25
CA GLY A 77 -3.34 -10.82 3.95
C GLY A 77 -3.32 -10.71 5.48
N VAL A 78 -3.27 -9.49 6.02
CA VAL A 78 -3.28 -9.23 7.47
C VAL A 78 -4.63 -8.62 7.87
N THR A 79 -5.18 -9.01 9.02
CA THR A 79 -6.43 -8.39 9.49
C THR A 79 -6.15 -7.01 10.06
N ILE A 80 -7.13 -6.09 9.98
CA ILE A 80 -6.99 -4.73 10.50
C ILE A 80 -6.73 -4.75 12.03
N ASP A 81 -7.31 -5.72 12.74
CA ASP A 81 -7.09 -5.93 14.17
C ASP A 81 -5.61 -6.23 14.49
N GLN A 82 -4.97 -7.11 13.71
CA GLN A 82 -3.54 -7.42 13.84
C GLN A 82 -2.64 -6.22 13.50
N ALA A 83 -3.09 -5.35 12.60
CA ALA A 83 -2.37 -4.16 12.16
C ALA A 83 -2.34 -3.02 13.21
N LEU A 84 -3.35 -2.92 14.07
CA LEU A 84 -3.49 -1.85 15.05
C LEU A 84 -2.78 -2.13 16.38
N HIS A 85 -2.31 -3.36 16.59
CA HIS A 85 -1.67 -3.82 17.83
C HIS A 85 -0.13 -3.98 17.76
N HIS A 86 0.51 -3.51 16.68
CA HIS A 86 1.96 -3.61 16.42
C HIS A 86 2.63 -2.23 16.28
#